data_AF-A0A524Q043-F1
#
_entry.id   AF-A0A524Q043-F1
#
_cell.length_a   1.000
_cell.length_b   1.000
_cell.length_c   1.000
_cell.angle_alpha   90.00
_cell.angle_beta   90.00
_cell.angle_gamma   90.00
#
_symmetry.space_group_name_H-M   'P 1'
#
loop_
_entity.id
_entity.type
_entity.pdbx_description
1 polymer ?
#
loop_
_entity_poly.entity_id
_entity_poly.type
_entity_poly.pdbx_seq_one_letter_code
_entity_poly.pdbx_strand_id
1 'polypeptide(L)'
;MGAILAFPSRFRDYTDSFTEWKQQTFSSLSVLMRQVITVHERSWTAKLAENLSMSMIVMDVPDQVHPGVWIGSYSSAADDAFLGKEIDVVLNMAIECDYALSVPKIQLVKIGIEDGRLTNTGVFGKAAEVIHQARSAGKTVLVHCAAGVSRSSTAVLAYLMLYENMGWVQALEHVQKSRPCVNPHPLLVRSLIRDLGSDFIP
;
A
#
# COMPACT_ATOMS: atom_id res chain seq x y z
N MET A 1 18.33 -23.19 -12.67
CA MET A 1 17.21 -22.86 -13.59
C MET A 1 16.12 -22.22 -12.74
N GLY A 2 16.18 -20.90 -12.59
CA GLY A 2 15.23 -20.15 -11.76
C GLY A 2 13.92 -19.97 -12.53
N ALA A 3 12.81 -20.44 -11.95
CA ALA A 3 11.49 -20.17 -12.49
C ALA A 3 11.24 -18.65 -12.40
N ILE A 4 11.16 -18.00 -13.56
CA ILE A 4 10.54 -16.68 -13.67
C ILE A 4 9.08 -16.90 -13.26
N LEU A 5 8.69 -16.42 -12.07
CA LEU A 5 7.30 -16.36 -11.67
C LEU A 5 6.56 -15.52 -12.71
N ALA A 6 5.80 -16.17 -13.59
CA ALA A 6 4.98 -15.49 -14.57
C ALA A 6 3.93 -14.68 -13.80
N PHE A 7 4.03 -13.35 -13.88
CA PHE A 7 2.99 -12.46 -13.36
C PHE A 7 1.66 -12.84 -14.05
N PRO A 8 0.56 -13.05 -13.29
CA PRO A 8 -0.76 -13.29 -13.87
C PRO A 8 -1.11 -12.18 -14.86
N SER A 9 -1.80 -12.51 -15.95
CA SER A 9 -2.16 -11.56 -17.02
C SER A 9 -2.80 -10.26 -16.52
N ARG A 10 -3.51 -10.31 -15.39
CA ARG A 10 -4.19 -9.19 -14.72
C ARG A 10 -3.25 -8.17 -14.05
N PHE A 11 -1.98 -8.51 -13.81
CA PHE A 11 -0.97 -7.57 -13.28
C PHE A 11 -0.33 -6.71 -14.37
N ARG A 12 -0.46 -7.10 -15.65
CA ARG A 12 0.00 -6.32 -16.81
C ARG A 12 -0.79 -5.03 -16.96
N ASP A 13 -2.10 -5.11 -16.72
CA ASP A 13 -3.00 -3.94 -16.68
C ASP A 13 -2.60 -2.95 -15.57
N TYR A 14 -1.96 -3.41 -14.49
CA TYR A 14 -1.49 -2.52 -13.43
C TYR A 14 -0.22 -1.76 -13.83
N THR A 15 0.72 -2.42 -14.52
CA THR A 15 1.87 -1.71 -15.11
C THR A 15 1.43 -0.68 -16.15
N ASP A 16 0.35 -0.96 -16.87
CA ASP A 16 -0.23 -0.03 -17.84
C ASP A 16 -0.95 1.13 -17.15
N SER A 17 -1.76 0.89 -16.11
CA SER A 17 -2.39 1.97 -15.31
C SER A 17 -1.37 2.84 -14.56
N PHE A 18 -0.24 2.28 -14.14
CA PHE A 18 0.87 3.05 -13.56
C PHE A 18 1.60 3.88 -14.64
N THR A 19 1.68 3.37 -15.87
CA THR A 19 2.19 4.11 -17.03
C THR A 19 1.23 5.23 -17.45
N GLU A 20 -0.09 5.00 -17.36
CA GLU A 20 -1.13 6.03 -17.56
C GLU A 20 -1.09 7.10 -16.46
N TRP A 21 -0.91 6.73 -15.19
CA TRP A 21 -0.71 7.68 -14.10
C TRP A 21 0.53 8.56 -14.34
N LYS A 22 1.64 7.98 -14.82
CA LYS A 22 2.85 8.72 -15.24
C LYS A 22 2.55 9.68 -16.39
N GLN A 23 1.76 9.26 -17.38
CA GLN A 23 1.37 10.12 -18.49
C GLN A 23 0.45 11.27 -18.05
N GLN A 24 -0.47 11.03 -17.11
CA GLN A 24 -1.36 12.05 -16.54
C GLN A 24 -0.62 13.08 -15.67
N THR A 25 0.39 12.64 -14.91
CA THR A 25 1.27 13.54 -14.16
C THR A 25 2.21 14.34 -15.08
N PHE A 26 2.69 13.76 -16.18
CA PHE A 26 3.47 14.49 -17.20
C PHE A 26 2.64 15.50 -18.00
N SER A 27 1.38 15.16 -18.30
CA SER A 27 0.48 16.00 -19.11
C SER A 27 -0.08 17.21 -18.36
N SER A 28 0.11 17.29 -17.04
CA SER A 28 -0.28 18.42 -16.19
C SER A 28 0.85 19.42 -15.93
N LEU A 29 2.07 19.14 -16.41
CA LEU A 29 3.20 20.07 -16.29
C LEU A 29 3.08 21.26 -17.26
N SER A 30 3.54 22.42 -16.83
CA SER A 30 3.55 23.64 -17.67
C SER A 30 4.39 23.44 -18.93
N VAL A 31 4.07 24.16 -20.02
CA VAL A 31 4.75 24.03 -21.33
C VAL A 31 6.27 24.28 -21.21
N LEU A 32 6.69 25.20 -20.33
CA LEU A 32 8.10 25.45 -20.00
C LEU A 32 8.77 24.24 -19.35
N MET A 33 8.07 23.53 -18.46
CA MET A 33 8.59 22.32 -17.84
C MET A 33 8.77 21.19 -18.87
N ARG A 34 7.88 21.10 -19.88
CA ARG A 34 8.01 20.14 -20.98
C ARG A 34 9.20 20.45 -21.89
N GLN A 35 9.42 21.73 -22.20
CA GLN A 35 10.54 22.16 -23.04
C GLN A 35 11.91 21.98 -22.35
N VAL A 36 11.98 22.14 -21.03
CA VAL A 36 13.19 21.84 -20.24
C VAL A 36 13.50 20.34 -20.24
N ILE A 37 12.47 19.48 -20.31
CA ILE A 37 12.62 18.01 -20.32
C ILE A 37 13.08 17.48 -21.69
N THR A 38 12.58 18.03 -22.81
CA THR A 38 12.93 17.56 -24.17
C THR A 38 14.40 17.76 -24.54
N VAL A 39 15.11 18.74 -23.93
CA VAL A 39 16.50 19.07 -24.28
C VAL A 39 17.54 18.19 -23.54
N HIS A 40 17.13 17.34 -22.58
CA HIS A 40 18.04 16.58 -21.71
C HIS A 40 17.76 15.05 -21.73
N GLU A 41 17.24 14.52 -22.84
CA GLU A 41 16.68 13.16 -22.93
C GLU A 41 17.64 11.97 -22.71
N ARG A 42 18.96 12.13 -22.84
CA ARG A 42 19.89 10.97 -22.78
C ARG A 42 20.43 10.62 -21.39
N SER A 43 20.37 11.54 -20.42
CA SER A 43 20.89 11.32 -19.06
C SER A 43 19.80 11.17 -18.00
N TRP A 44 18.58 11.64 -18.30
CA TRP A 44 17.45 11.56 -17.37
C TRP A 44 16.68 10.26 -17.44
N THR A 45 16.55 9.60 -18.59
CA THR A 45 15.84 8.32 -18.70
C THR A 45 16.54 7.21 -17.92
N ALA A 46 17.87 7.19 -17.89
CA ALA A 46 18.65 6.28 -17.06
C ALA A 46 18.49 6.61 -15.56
N LYS A 47 18.59 7.89 -15.16
CA LYS A 47 18.34 8.32 -13.77
C LYS A 47 16.90 8.12 -13.32
N LEU A 48 15.92 8.30 -14.20
CA LEU A 48 14.51 7.99 -13.94
C LEU A 48 14.31 6.50 -13.89
N ALA A 49 14.93 5.70 -14.76
CA ALA A 49 14.87 4.24 -14.69
C ALA A 49 15.57 3.71 -13.44
N GLU A 50 16.68 4.32 -13.00
CA GLU A 50 17.38 4.02 -11.74
C GLU A 50 16.58 4.49 -10.53
N ASN A 51 16.00 5.69 -10.55
CA ASN A 51 15.13 6.18 -9.47
C ASN A 51 13.81 5.42 -9.44
N LEU A 52 13.29 4.98 -10.59
CA LEU A 52 12.10 4.13 -10.70
C LEU A 52 12.42 2.71 -10.26
N SER A 53 13.57 2.16 -10.63
CA SER A 53 14.14 0.90 -10.15
C SER A 53 14.30 0.94 -8.64
N MET A 54 14.95 1.99 -8.11
CA MET A 54 15.10 2.22 -6.67
C MET A 54 13.74 2.38 -6.00
N SER A 55 12.80 3.11 -6.59
CA SER A 55 11.45 3.27 -6.03
C SER A 55 10.64 1.97 -6.08
N MET A 56 10.83 1.13 -7.11
CA MET A 56 10.22 -0.20 -7.20
C MET A 56 10.84 -1.14 -6.16
N ILE A 57 12.16 -1.12 -5.97
CA ILE A 57 12.87 -1.90 -4.96
C ILE A 57 12.44 -1.49 -3.54
N VAL A 58 12.27 -0.19 -3.29
CA VAL A 58 11.79 0.34 -2.00
C VAL A 58 10.33 -0.05 -1.74
N MET A 59 9.49 -0.19 -2.78
CA MET A 59 8.11 -0.62 -2.60
C MET A 59 7.97 -2.12 -2.26
N ASP A 60 8.97 -2.95 -2.61
CA ASP A 60 8.93 -4.41 -2.38
C ASP A 60 9.30 -4.84 -0.96
N VAL A 61 10.10 -4.03 -0.25
CA VAL A 61 10.42 -4.30 1.15
C VAL A 61 9.25 -3.84 2.03
N PRO A 62 8.72 -4.70 2.92
CA PRO A 62 7.72 -4.30 3.89
C PRO A 62 8.35 -3.47 5.01
N ASP A 63 7.64 -2.44 5.48
CA ASP A 63 8.10 -1.56 6.55
C ASP A 63 7.26 -1.73 7.81
N GLN A 64 7.90 -1.77 8.98
CA GLN A 64 7.21 -1.67 10.24
C GLN A 64 6.87 -0.21 10.51
N VAL A 65 5.58 0.10 10.41
CA VAL A 65 5.08 1.49 10.51
C VAL A 65 4.53 1.80 11.90
N HIS A 66 4.29 0.78 12.72
CA HIS A 66 3.90 0.86 14.12
C HIS A 66 4.35 -0.44 14.81
N PRO A 67 4.62 -0.48 16.14
CA PRO A 67 4.89 -1.71 16.87
C PRO A 67 4.00 -2.90 16.47
N GLY A 68 4.62 -3.87 15.79
CA GLY A 68 4.02 -5.10 15.25
C GLY A 68 2.95 -4.94 14.16
N VAL A 69 2.91 -3.78 13.48
CA VAL A 69 2.10 -3.54 12.28
C VAL A 69 3.03 -3.18 11.12
N TRP A 70 2.97 -3.98 10.06
CA TRP A 70 3.76 -3.82 8.85
C TRP A 70 2.89 -3.45 7.67
N ILE A 71 3.43 -2.64 6.76
CA ILE A 71 2.83 -2.38 5.44
C ILE A 71 3.73 -2.96 4.35
N GLY A 72 3.15 -3.67 3.39
CA GLY A 72 3.89 -4.23 2.24
C GLY A 72 3.09 -4.27 0.94
N SER A 73 3.77 -4.71 -0.11
CA SER A 73 3.22 -4.99 -1.45
C SER A 73 2.75 -6.45 -1.55
N TYR A 74 2.24 -6.84 -2.72
CA TYR A 74 1.98 -8.25 -3.02
C TYR A 74 3.26 -9.11 -2.89
N SER A 75 4.40 -8.57 -3.33
CA SER A 75 5.71 -9.25 -3.20
C SER A 75 6.04 -9.58 -1.76
N SER A 76 5.77 -8.65 -0.83
CA SER A 76 5.99 -8.89 0.60
C SER A 76 5.11 -10.01 1.16
N ALA A 77 3.89 -10.14 0.65
CA ALA A 77 2.97 -11.22 1.04
C ALA A 77 3.29 -12.57 0.36
N ALA A 78 4.14 -12.57 -0.66
CA ALA A 78 4.65 -13.77 -1.33
C ALA A 78 6.03 -14.21 -0.78
N ASP A 79 6.63 -13.45 0.14
CA ASP A 79 7.91 -13.78 0.76
C ASP A 79 7.71 -14.65 2.01
N ASP A 80 7.68 -15.98 1.81
CA ASP A 80 7.54 -16.96 2.88
C ASP A 80 8.62 -16.84 3.96
N ALA A 81 9.83 -16.37 3.62
CA ALA A 81 10.94 -16.24 4.57
C ALA A 81 10.72 -15.06 5.53
N PHE A 82 10.25 -13.92 5.01
CA PHE A 82 9.82 -12.78 5.81
C PHE A 82 8.61 -13.16 6.67
N LEU A 83 7.57 -13.71 6.04
CA LEU A 83 6.34 -14.11 6.70
C LEU A 83 6.60 -15.10 7.85
N GLY A 84 7.41 -16.12 7.60
CA GLY A 84 7.70 -17.17 8.58
C GLY A 84 8.44 -16.72 9.83
N LYS A 85 9.12 -15.57 9.80
CA LYS A 85 9.87 -15.04 10.95
C LYS A 85 9.11 -13.98 11.72
N GLU A 86 8.46 -13.07 11.01
CA GLU A 86 8.00 -11.80 11.58
C GLU A 86 6.48 -11.72 11.72
N ILE A 87 5.70 -12.54 10.99
CA ILE A 87 4.25 -12.31 10.79
C ILE A 87 3.39 -13.48 11.28
N ASP A 88 2.30 -13.15 11.98
CA ASP A 88 1.28 -14.09 12.44
C ASP A 88 -0.05 -13.94 11.67
N VAL A 89 -0.34 -12.74 11.15
CA VAL A 89 -1.58 -12.41 10.45
C VAL A 89 -1.26 -11.59 9.21
N VAL A 90 -1.82 -11.97 8.06
CA VAL A 90 -1.77 -11.19 6.82
C VAL A 90 -3.16 -10.65 6.51
N LEU A 91 -3.28 -9.32 6.44
CA LEU A 91 -4.48 -8.62 6.01
C LEU A 91 -4.33 -8.17 4.56
N ASN A 92 -5.07 -8.83 3.66
CA ASN A 92 -5.11 -8.51 2.25
C ASN A 92 -6.24 -7.52 1.92
N MET A 93 -5.84 -6.30 1.56
CA MET A 93 -6.74 -5.22 1.16
C MET A 93 -6.97 -5.14 -0.36
N ALA A 94 -6.27 -5.93 -1.18
CA ALA A 94 -6.42 -5.89 -2.64
C ALA A 94 -7.43 -6.93 -3.12
N ILE A 95 -8.47 -6.49 -3.84
CA ILE A 95 -9.48 -7.40 -4.38
C ILE A 95 -8.89 -8.32 -5.46
N GLU A 96 -7.95 -7.81 -6.25
CA GLU A 96 -7.30 -8.50 -7.37
C GLU A 96 -6.22 -9.50 -6.95
N CYS A 97 -5.76 -9.45 -5.69
CA CYS A 97 -4.79 -10.39 -5.16
C CYS A 97 -5.53 -11.57 -4.50
N ASP A 98 -5.65 -12.70 -5.20
CA ASP A 98 -6.16 -13.96 -4.66
C ASP A 98 -5.05 -14.99 -4.64
N TYR A 99 -4.74 -15.51 -3.46
CA TYR A 99 -3.69 -16.50 -3.24
C TYR A 99 -3.91 -17.20 -1.90
N ALA A 100 -3.24 -18.34 -1.72
CA ALA A 100 -3.13 -19.03 -0.44
C ALA A 100 -1.70 -18.86 0.07
N LEU A 101 -1.54 -18.75 1.39
CA LEU A 101 -0.22 -18.71 2.02
C LEU A 101 0.37 -20.12 2.08
N SER A 102 1.66 -20.23 1.76
CA SER A 102 2.42 -21.48 1.92
C SER A 102 2.78 -21.75 3.38
N VAL A 103 2.78 -20.71 4.24
CA VAL A 103 3.17 -20.78 5.65
C VAL A 103 1.94 -21.11 6.53
N PRO A 104 1.79 -22.34 7.06
CA PRO A 104 0.51 -22.80 7.63
C PRO A 104 0.09 -22.11 8.94
N LYS A 105 1.05 -21.53 9.68
CA LYS A 105 0.79 -20.88 10.97
C LYS A 105 0.17 -19.49 10.85
N ILE A 106 0.17 -18.91 9.64
CA ILE A 106 -0.23 -17.52 9.42
C ILE A 106 -1.70 -17.44 9.06
N GLN A 107 -2.45 -16.60 9.75
CA GLN A 107 -3.84 -16.34 9.43
C GLN A 107 -3.94 -15.34 8.28
N LEU A 108 -4.48 -15.77 7.14
CA LEU A 108 -4.83 -14.88 6.03
C LEU A 108 -6.26 -14.34 6.21
N VAL A 109 -6.41 -13.02 6.28
CA VAL A 109 -7.70 -12.33 6.27
C VAL A 109 -7.77 -11.49 5.00
N LYS A 110 -8.74 -11.78 4.13
CA LYS A 110 -9.00 -10.95 2.94
C LYS A 110 -10.24 -10.09 3.17
N ILE A 111 -10.05 -8.77 3.06
CA ILE A 111 -11.16 -7.82 2.92
C ILE A 111 -11.37 -7.48 1.45
N GLY A 112 -10.28 -7.23 0.70
CA GLY A 112 -10.31 -7.06 -0.75
C GLY A 112 -11.14 -5.88 -1.25
N ILE A 113 -10.48 -4.75 -1.56
CA ILE A 113 -11.10 -3.58 -2.19
C ILE A 113 -10.37 -3.14 -3.47
N GLU A 114 -11.11 -2.48 -4.35
CA GLU A 114 -10.55 -1.78 -5.51
C GLU A 114 -9.85 -0.49 -5.07
N ASP A 115 -8.70 -0.18 -5.66
CA ASP A 115 -8.08 1.13 -5.51
C ASP A 115 -8.83 2.14 -6.38
N GLY A 116 -8.89 3.40 -5.96
CA GLY A 116 -9.51 4.41 -6.80
C GLY A 116 -11.03 4.37 -6.89
N ARG A 117 -11.72 3.64 -6.00
CA ARG A 117 -13.18 3.65 -5.90
C ARG A 117 -13.64 3.92 -4.47
N LEU A 118 -14.88 4.40 -4.32
CA LEU A 118 -15.53 4.41 -3.02
C LEU A 118 -15.84 2.97 -2.60
N THR A 119 -15.61 2.66 -1.32
CA THR A 119 -15.93 1.34 -0.77
C THR A 119 -17.34 1.32 -0.18
N ASN A 120 -17.80 0.16 0.31
CA ASN A 120 -18.95 0.12 1.21
C ASN A 120 -18.58 0.73 2.57
N THR A 121 -19.59 1.17 3.33
CA THR A 121 -19.38 1.71 4.68
C THR A 121 -18.95 0.60 5.65
N GLY A 122 -18.04 0.92 6.56
CA GLY A 122 -17.53 0.06 7.62
C GLY A 122 -16.35 -0.82 7.21
N VAL A 123 -15.89 -0.74 5.96
CA VAL A 123 -14.76 -1.53 5.46
C VAL A 123 -13.47 -1.22 6.20
N PHE A 124 -13.17 0.06 6.41
CA PHE A 124 -11.94 0.47 7.09
C PHE A 124 -12.04 0.26 8.60
N GLY A 125 -13.22 0.40 9.19
CA GLY A 125 -13.47 0.00 10.58
C GLY A 125 -13.22 -1.50 10.79
N LYS A 126 -13.72 -2.35 9.88
CA LYS A 126 -13.44 -3.80 9.92
C LYS A 126 -11.96 -4.12 9.76
N ALA A 127 -11.27 -3.43 8.85
CA ALA A 127 -9.83 -3.60 8.67
C ALA A 127 -9.06 -3.21 9.94
N ALA A 128 -9.41 -2.08 10.56
CA ALA A 128 -8.83 -1.61 11.79
C ALA A 128 -9.05 -2.58 12.96
N GLU A 129 -10.25 -3.15 13.08
CA GLU A 129 -10.58 -4.17 14.09
C GLU A 129 -9.73 -5.44 13.92
N VAL A 130 -9.51 -5.91 12.68
CA VAL A 130 -8.61 -7.06 12.43
C VAL A 130 -7.19 -6.77 12.91
N ILE A 131 -6.67 -5.57 12.63
CA ILE A 131 -5.35 -5.16 13.08
C ILE A 131 -5.32 -5.11 14.61
N HIS A 132 -6.30 -4.46 15.23
CA HIS A 132 -6.40 -4.31 16.68
C HIS A 132 -6.49 -5.66 17.40
N GLN A 133 -7.35 -6.57 16.95
CA GLN A 133 -7.49 -7.90 17.56
C GLN A 133 -6.17 -8.69 17.52
N ALA A 134 -5.45 -8.64 16.40
CA ALA A 134 -4.15 -9.28 16.30
C ALA A 134 -3.14 -8.65 17.26
N ARG A 135 -3.05 -7.31 17.29
CA ARG A 135 -2.12 -6.60 18.17
C ARG A 135 -2.42 -6.81 19.65
N SER A 136 -3.69 -6.78 20.04
CA SER A 136 -4.15 -7.08 21.40
C SER A 136 -3.85 -8.51 21.84
N ALA A 137 -3.76 -9.45 20.88
CA ALA A 137 -3.31 -10.82 21.13
C ALA A 137 -1.77 -10.98 21.12
N GLY A 138 -1.00 -9.89 21.03
CA GLY A 138 0.46 -9.91 20.93
C GLY A 138 1.00 -10.38 19.57
N LYS A 139 0.15 -10.51 18.54
CA LYS A 139 0.50 -11.03 17.22
C LYS A 139 0.94 -9.93 16.26
N THR A 140 1.87 -10.23 15.37
CA THR A 140 2.34 -9.29 14.35
C THR A 140 1.49 -9.39 13.07
N VAL A 141 1.14 -8.24 12.52
CA VAL A 141 0.31 -8.10 11.31
C VAL A 141 1.11 -7.54 10.14
N LEU A 142 0.94 -8.15 8.96
CA LEU A 142 1.25 -7.53 7.67
C LEU A 142 -0.06 -7.08 7.01
N VAL A 143 -0.19 -5.78 6.74
CA VAL A 143 -1.27 -5.23 5.91
C VAL A 143 -0.72 -4.95 4.52
N HIS A 144 -1.27 -5.60 3.49
CA HIS A 144 -0.77 -5.43 2.13
C HIS A 144 -1.91 -5.13 1.14
N CYS A 145 -1.52 -4.54 0.02
CA CYS A 145 -2.31 -4.46 -1.20
C CYS A 145 -1.42 -4.83 -2.38
N ALA A 146 -1.66 -4.32 -3.60
CA ALA A 146 -0.77 -4.57 -4.72
C ALA A 146 0.62 -3.91 -4.54
N ALA A 147 0.66 -2.59 -4.31
CA ALA A 147 1.90 -1.81 -4.22
C ALA A 147 2.32 -1.40 -2.80
N GLY A 148 1.45 -1.58 -1.80
CA GLY A 148 1.71 -1.13 -0.44
C GLY A 148 1.70 0.40 -0.25
N VAL A 149 0.93 1.12 -1.07
CA VAL A 149 0.91 2.60 -1.13
C VAL A 149 -0.40 3.22 -0.66
N SER A 150 -1.55 2.70 -1.14
CA SER A 150 -2.86 3.34 -0.99
C SER A 150 -3.83 2.53 -0.10
N ARG A 151 -4.29 1.36 -0.54
CA ARG A 151 -5.30 0.56 0.19
C ARG A 151 -4.83 0.06 1.55
N SER A 152 -3.63 -0.54 1.61
CA SER A 152 -3.06 -1.07 2.85
C SER A 152 -2.75 0.05 3.85
N SER A 153 -2.19 1.16 3.38
CA SER A 153 -1.93 2.32 4.23
C SER A 153 -3.22 2.93 4.75
N THR A 154 -4.27 3.06 3.94
CA THR A 154 -5.58 3.55 4.42
C THR A 154 -6.14 2.67 5.54
N ALA A 155 -6.00 1.34 5.45
CA ALA A 155 -6.40 0.44 6.53
C ALA A 155 -5.58 0.62 7.81
N VAL A 156 -4.26 0.83 7.71
CA VAL A 156 -3.42 1.12 8.88
C VAL A 156 -3.73 2.48 9.47
N LEU A 157 -3.99 3.51 8.64
CA LEU A 157 -4.42 4.83 9.12
C LEU A 157 -5.72 4.72 9.92
N ALA A 158 -6.68 3.92 9.44
CA ALA A 158 -7.91 3.64 10.16
C ALA A 158 -7.66 3.03 11.56
N TYR A 159 -6.71 2.08 11.64
CA TYR A 159 -6.30 1.48 12.91
C TYR A 159 -5.69 2.51 13.87
N LEU A 160 -4.73 3.32 13.40
CA LEU A 160 -4.10 4.35 14.22
C LEU A 160 -5.11 5.39 14.72
N MET A 161 -6.07 5.76 13.88
CA MET A 161 -7.12 6.71 14.25
C MET A 161 -8.06 6.14 15.30
N LEU A 162 -8.54 4.91 15.10
CA LEU A 162 -9.52 4.29 16.00
C LEU A 162 -8.94 3.80 17.32
N TYR A 163 -7.75 3.22 17.31
CA TYR A 163 -7.23 2.46 18.46
C TYR A 163 -5.96 3.07 19.09
N GLU A 164 -5.26 3.98 18.38
CA GLU A 164 -4.07 4.66 18.90
C GLU A 164 -4.31 6.17 19.15
N ASN A 165 -5.58 6.60 19.09
CA ASN A 165 -6.02 7.98 19.37
C ASN A 165 -5.28 9.04 18.55
N MET A 166 -4.99 8.75 17.28
CA MET A 166 -4.32 9.68 16.37
C MET A 166 -5.33 10.41 15.47
N GLY A 167 -5.15 11.72 15.28
CA GLY A 167 -5.84 12.44 14.20
C GLY A 167 -5.30 12.05 12.82
N TRP A 168 -6.03 12.36 11.74
CA TRP A 168 -5.64 12.03 10.36
C TRP A 168 -4.19 12.44 10.02
N VAL A 169 -3.84 13.70 10.29
CA VAL A 169 -2.51 14.25 9.98
C VAL A 169 -1.43 13.51 10.77
N GLN A 170 -1.65 13.30 12.06
CA GLN A 170 -0.71 12.59 12.94
C GLN A 170 -0.51 11.14 12.49
N ALA A 171 -1.58 10.44 12.14
CA ALA A 171 -1.52 9.06 11.66
C ALA A 171 -0.75 8.97 10.33
N LEU A 172 -1.02 9.89 9.39
CA LEU A 172 -0.34 9.93 8.10
C LEU A 172 1.16 10.20 8.25
N GLU A 173 1.53 11.20 9.03
CA GLU A 173 2.93 11.52 9.33
C GLU A 173 3.62 10.38 10.07
N HIS A 174 2.94 9.70 11.00
CA HIS A 174 3.47 8.54 11.72
C HIS A 174 3.88 7.43 10.75
N VAL A 175 2.97 7.05 9.83
CA VAL A 175 3.23 6.00 8.85
C VAL A 175 4.32 6.43 7.84
N GLN A 176 4.30 7.69 7.38
CA GLN A 176 5.25 8.20 6.40
C GLN A 176 6.69 8.29 6.92
N LYS A 177 6.91 8.34 8.25
CA LYS A 177 8.27 8.26 8.83
C LYS A 177 8.99 6.97 8.47
N SER A 178 8.27 5.84 8.50
CA SER A 178 8.83 4.54 8.14
C SER A 178 8.62 4.22 6.66
N ARG A 179 7.49 4.62 6.06
CA ARG A 179 7.15 4.32 4.66
C ARG A 179 6.77 5.59 3.88
N PRO A 180 7.75 6.38 3.41
CA PRO A 180 7.51 7.68 2.75
C PRO A 180 6.68 7.62 1.47
N CYS A 181 6.60 6.46 0.81
CA CYS A 181 5.82 6.29 -0.41
C CYS A 181 4.30 6.20 -0.17
N VAL A 182 3.84 6.16 1.10
CA VAL A 182 2.41 6.11 1.42
C VAL A 182 1.68 7.33 0.88
N ASN A 183 0.67 7.04 0.06
CA ASN A 183 -0.18 8.03 -0.58
C ASN A 183 -1.58 7.43 -0.81
N PRO A 184 -2.47 7.50 0.19
CA PRO A 184 -3.86 7.02 0.09
C PRO A 184 -4.61 7.67 -1.08
N HIS A 185 -5.29 6.88 -1.90
CA HIS A 185 -6.12 7.43 -2.97
C HIS A 185 -7.26 8.29 -2.37
N PRO A 186 -7.56 9.49 -2.92
CA PRO A 186 -8.57 10.40 -2.34
C PRO A 186 -9.95 9.78 -2.10
N LEU A 187 -10.42 8.90 -2.99
CA LEU A 187 -11.68 8.17 -2.80
C LEU A 187 -11.67 7.17 -1.64
N LEU A 188 -10.50 6.60 -1.31
CA LEU A 188 -10.36 5.77 -0.12
C LEU A 188 -10.33 6.63 1.15
N VAL A 189 -9.67 7.79 1.12
CA VAL A 189 -9.72 8.78 2.22
C VAL A 189 -11.17 9.20 2.47
N ARG A 190 -11.93 9.52 1.42
CA ARG A 190 -13.35 9.85 1.56
C ARG A 190 -14.17 8.70 2.15
N SER A 191 -13.86 7.46 1.79
CA SER A 191 -14.52 6.28 2.33
C SER A 191 -14.16 6.06 3.80
N LEU A 192 -12.89 6.26 4.19
CA LEU A 192 -12.43 6.22 5.57
C LEU A 192 -13.16 7.26 6.45
N ILE A 193 -13.27 8.50 5.97
CA ILE A 193 -13.98 9.57 6.67
C ILE A 193 -15.45 9.21 6.90
N ARG A 194 -16.10 8.62 5.89
CA ARG A 194 -17.48 8.15 6.02
C ARG A 194 -17.62 7.00 7.04
N ASP A 195 -16.58 6.17 7.18
CA ASP A 195 -16.57 5.05 8.12
C ASP A 195 -16.32 5.50 9.56
N LEU A 196 -15.38 6.43 9.78
CA LEU A 196 -14.92 6.82 11.12
C LEU A 196 -15.61 8.08 11.67
N GLY A 197 -16.27 8.86 10.82
CA GLY A 197 -16.81 10.16 11.18
C GLY A 197 -15.78 11.29 11.04
N SER A 198 -16.26 12.53 11.09
CA SER A 198 -15.46 13.73 10.89
C SER A 198 -14.55 14.10 12.07
N ASP A 199 -14.77 13.48 13.23
CA ASP A 199 -14.10 13.84 14.49
C ASP A 199 -12.57 13.63 14.45
N PHE A 200 -12.08 12.89 13.46
CA PHE A 200 -10.66 12.60 13.26
C PHE A 200 -9.98 13.49 12.20
N ILE A 201 -10.70 14.44 11.62
CA ILE A 201 -10.18 15.40 10.64
C ILE A 201 -10.08 16.77 11.34
N PRO A 202 -8.89 17.42 11.36
CA PRO A 202 -8.74 18.75 11.91
C PRO A 202 -9.52 19.83 11.13
#